data_AF-A0A6N7FIS5-F1
#
_entry.id   AF-A0A6N7FIS5-F1
#
_cell.length_a   1.000
_cell.length_b   1.000
_cell.length_c   1.000
_cell.angle_alpha   90.00
_cell.angle_beta   90.00
_cell.angle_gamma   90.00
#
_symmetry.space_group_name_H-M   'P 1'
#
loop_
_entity.id
_entity.type
_entity.pdbx_description
1 polymer ?
#
loop_
_entity_poly.entity_id
_entity_poly.type
_entity_poly.pdbx_seq_one_letter_code
_entity_poly.pdbx_strand_id
1 'polypeptide(L)'
;MRQVAGGATRIDLLGVQFSGAAPQPVPYTWTPHLVVLVHCPLDHAGVAALEVTFHVGAEELARNVQPLQIQPGKFGRQLVRPEITFEDYSTVEARCRVDLGPTTTVPYTLLPPAA
;
A
#
# COMPACT_ATOMS: atom_id res chain seq x y z
N MET A 1 -8.10 13.61 -3.89
CA MET A 1 -7.71 14.59 -2.85
C MET A 1 -8.34 15.92 -3.20
N ARG A 2 -8.95 16.61 -2.23
CA ARG A 2 -9.55 17.93 -2.44
C ARG A 2 -8.86 18.93 -1.52
N GLN A 3 -8.41 20.05 -2.07
CA GLN A 3 -7.94 21.18 -1.27
C GLN A 3 -9.13 21.80 -0.53
N VAL A 4 -8.96 22.10 0.75
CA VAL A 4 -9.94 22.85 1.54
C VAL A 4 -9.31 24.16 2.03
N ALA A 5 -10.15 25.14 2.35
CA ALA A 5 -9.70 26.42 2.88
C ALA A 5 -8.77 26.20 4.10
N GLY A 6 -7.69 26.97 4.19
CA GLY A 6 -6.66 26.81 5.23
C GLY A 6 -5.51 25.87 4.88
N GLY A 7 -5.40 25.39 3.64
CA GLY A 7 -4.25 24.60 3.16
C GLY A 7 -4.23 23.15 3.65
N ALA A 8 -5.30 22.68 4.29
CA ALA A 8 -5.44 21.28 4.67
C ALA A 8 -5.76 20.43 3.44
N THR A 9 -5.11 19.27 3.34
CA THR A 9 -5.42 18.26 2.32
C THR A 9 -6.50 17.33 2.87
N ARG A 10 -7.69 17.32 2.25
CA ARG A 10 -8.72 16.34 2.56
C ARG A 10 -8.51 15.07 1.73
N ILE A 11 -8.34 13.95 2.45
CA ILE A 11 -8.34 12.61 1.87
C ILE A 11 -9.71 12.01 2.16
N ASP A 12 -10.39 11.62 1.09
CA ASP A 12 -11.59 10.80 1.20
C ASP A 12 -11.14 9.34 1.26
N LEU A 13 -11.62 8.61 2.27
CA LEU A 13 -11.30 7.19 2.48
C LEU A 13 -12.42 6.27 1.98
N LEU A 14 -13.45 6.83 1.33
CA LEU A 14 -14.49 6.03 0.69
C LEU A 14 -13.84 5.06 -0.33
N GLY A 15 -14.17 3.77 -0.21
CA GLY A 15 -13.63 2.71 -1.07
C GLY A 15 -12.31 2.11 -0.59
N VAL A 16 -11.75 2.54 0.56
CA VAL A 16 -10.67 1.79 1.21
C VAL A 16 -11.21 0.42 1.66
N GLN A 17 -10.46 -0.62 1.35
CA GLN A 17 -10.82 -2.00 1.63
C GLN A 17 -9.61 -2.79 2.10
N PHE A 18 -9.84 -3.75 3.00
CA PHE A 18 -8.85 -4.71 3.51
C PHE A 18 -9.13 -6.14 3.03
N SER A 19 -10.20 -6.31 2.25
CA SER A 19 -10.57 -7.55 1.60
C SER A 19 -11.38 -7.26 0.35
N GLY A 20 -11.50 -8.22 -0.57
CA GLY A 20 -12.35 -8.10 -1.75
C GLY A 20 -12.83 -9.45 -2.25
N ALA A 21 -14.08 -9.51 -2.71
CA ALA A 21 -14.60 -10.71 -3.39
C ALA A 21 -13.96 -10.83 -4.78
N ALA A 22 -13.40 -12.00 -5.08
CA ALA A 22 -12.82 -12.31 -6.37
C ALA A 22 -13.86 -12.14 -7.49
N PRO A 23 -13.55 -11.40 -8.58
CA PRO A 23 -14.46 -11.29 -9.72
C PRO A 23 -14.71 -12.63 -10.44
N GLN A 24 -13.79 -13.59 -10.26
CA GLN A 24 -13.88 -14.95 -10.78
C GLN A 24 -13.19 -15.93 -9.81
N PRO A 25 -13.40 -17.26 -9.96
CA PRO A 25 -12.65 -18.25 -9.21
C PRO A 25 -11.13 -18.15 -9.42
N VAL A 26 -10.35 -18.59 -8.43
CA VAL A 26 -8.89 -18.71 -8.54
C VAL A 26 -8.49 -19.80 -9.56
N PRO A 27 -7.35 -19.67 -10.27
CA PRO A 27 -6.35 -18.62 -10.13
C PRO A 27 -6.83 -17.26 -10.66
N TYR A 28 -6.53 -16.19 -9.92
CA TYR A 28 -6.92 -14.83 -10.27
C TYR A 28 -5.81 -13.82 -9.99
N THR A 29 -5.48 -13.00 -10.98
CA THR A 29 -4.53 -11.88 -10.82
C THR A 29 -5.27 -10.63 -10.41
N TRP A 30 -4.98 -10.14 -9.21
CA TRP A 30 -5.53 -8.90 -8.65
C TRP A 30 -4.46 -7.81 -8.63
N THR A 31 -4.86 -6.57 -8.92
CA THR A 31 -3.99 -5.37 -8.81
C THR A 31 -4.48 -4.37 -7.75
N PRO A 32 -4.42 -4.68 -6.44
CA PRO A 32 -5.04 -3.85 -5.41
C PRO A 32 -4.15 -2.62 -5.15
N HIS A 33 -4.75 -1.43 -5.12
CA HIS A 33 -4.01 -0.21 -4.79
C HIS A 33 -3.68 -0.14 -3.30
N LEU A 34 -2.39 -0.12 -2.96
CA LEU A 34 -1.95 0.25 -1.62
C LEU A 34 -1.58 1.75 -1.61
N VAL A 35 -2.25 2.51 -0.74
CA VAL A 35 -1.92 3.91 -0.50
C VAL A 35 -1.02 4.00 0.74
N VAL A 36 0.16 4.59 0.58
CA VAL A 36 1.10 4.84 1.68
C VAL A 36 1.21 6.34 1.91
N LEU A 37 0.86 6.79 3.11
CA LEU A 37 1.08 8.17 3.56
C LEU A 37 2.35 8.22 4.40
N VAL A 38 3.32 9.01 3.96
CA VAL A 38 4.63 9.11 4.63
C VAL A 38 4.82 10.54 5.13
N HIS A 39 5.06 10.69 6.43
CA HIS A 39 5.43 11.97 7.03
C HIS A 39 6.94 12.17 6.96
N CYS A 40 7.39 13.33 6.48
CA CYS A 40 8.78 13.75 6.59
C CYS A 40 8.97 14.62 7.85
N PRO A 41 9.80 14.21 8.82
CA PRO A 41 10.18 15.07 9.94
C PRO A 41 10.79 16.41 9.50
N LEU A 42 10.75 17.42 10.37
CA LEU A 42 11.27 18.77 10.08
C LEU A 42 12.80 18.81 9.91
N ASP A 43 13.50 17.90 10.59
CA ASP A 43 14.95 17.74 10.63
C ASP A 43 15.49 16.73 9.61
N HIS A 44 14.61 16.12 8.82
CA HIS A 44 14.97 15.14 7.79
C HIS A 44 15.18 15.81 6.43
N ALA A 45 16.08 15.30 5.60
CA ALA A 45 16.42 15.87 4.28
C ALA A 45 15.31 15.72 3.22
N GLY A 46 14.23 15.00 3.53
CA GLY A 46 13.11 14.79 2.62
C GLY A 46 13.31 13.74 1.53
N VAL A 47 14.47 13.05 1.52
CA VAL A 47 14.78 11.98 0.56
C VAL A 47 14.90 10.66 1.29
N ALA A 48 14.22 9.63 0.80
CA ALA A 48 14.28 8.26 1.33
C ALA A 48 13.84 7.26 0.24
N ALA A 49 13.83 5.96 0.53
CA ALA A 49 13.22 4.93 -0.30
C ALA A 49 12.03 4.30 0.43
N LEU A 50 10.89 4.16 -0.26
CA LEU A 50 9.79 3.32 0.19
C LEU A 50 9.96 1.94 -0.41
N GLU A 51 10.08 0.93 0.44
CA GLU A 51 10.01 -0.47 0.05
C GLU A 51 8.69 -1.06 0.53
N VAL A 52 8.02 -1.78 -0.37
CA VAL A 52 6.88 -2.63 -0.05
C VAL A 52 7.13 -4.01 -0.64
N THR A 53 7.06 -5.03 0.21
CA THR A 53 7.08 -6.44 -0.22
C THR A 53 5.73 -7.09 0.08
N PHE A 54 5.27 -7.97 -0.80
CA PHE A 54 3.97 -8.62 -0.70
C PHE A 54 4.19 -10.10 -0.45
N HIS A 55 3.59 -10.63 0.63
CA HIS A 55 3.86 -11.99 1.09
C HIS A 55 2.58 -12.81 1.28
N VAL A 56 2.66 -14.10 0.99
CA VAL A 56 1.72 -15.10 1.53
C VAL A 56 2.51 -16.00 2.49
N GLY A 57 2.24 -15.86 3.78
CA GLY A 57 3.07 -16.49 4.82
C GLY A 57 4.53 -16.04 4.74
N ALA A 58 5.42 -16.95 4.36
CA ALA A 58 6.86 -16.70 4.21
C ALA A 58 7.30 -16.43 2.76
N GLU A 59 6.42 -16.65 1.78
CA GLU A 59 6.74 -16.49 0.36
C GLU A 59 6.55 -15.04 -0.08
N GLU A 60 7.57 -14.44 -0.70
CA GLU A 60 7.51 -13.11 -1.30
C GLU A 60 7.00 -13.22 -2.74
N LEU A 61 5.81 -12.68 -3.00
CA LEU A 61 5.16 -12.70 -4.31
C LEU A 61 5.59 -11.54 -5.20
N ALA A 62 5.82 -10.37 -4.60
CA ALA A 62 6.18 -9.16 -5.32
C ALA A 62 6.94 -8.17 -4.44
N ARG A 63 7.70 -7.29 -5.08
CA ARG A 63 8.44 -6.20 -4.44
C ARG A 63 8.31 -4.91 -5.24
N ASN A 64 8.09 -3.80 -4.54
CA ASN A 64 8.16 -2.46 -5.09
C ASN A 64 9.13 -1.63 -4.25
N VAL A 65 10.08 -0.99 -4.92
CA VAL A 65 10.99 -0.01 -4.30
C VAL A 65 10.91 1.27 -5.13
N GLN A 66 10.61 2.39 -4.47
CA GLN A 66 10.51 3.69 -5.13
C GLN A 66 11.10 4.81 -4.28
N PRO A 67 11.72 5.83 -4.90
CA PRO A 67 12.25 6.98 -4.17
C PRO A 67 11.12 7.84 -3.61
N LEU A 68 11.37 8.43 -2.44
CA LEU A 68 10.55 9.44 -1.82
C LEU A 68 11.26 10.79 -1.91
N GLN A 69 10.50 11.82 -2.29
CA GLN A 69 10.91 13.21 -2.17
C GLN A 69 9.76 14.01 -1.55
N ILE A 70 9.89 14.33 -0.26
CA ILE A 70 8.84 14.93 0.55
C ILE A 70 9.44 16.12 1.28
N GLN A 71 8.80 17.29 1.20
CA GLN A 71 9.27 18.47 1.91
C GLN A 71 9.28 18.22 3.43
N PRO A 72 10.29 18.71 4.17
CA PRO A 72 10.31 18.62 5.62
C PRO A 72 9.03 19.18 6.27
N GLY A 73 8.48 18.45 7.24
CA GLY A 73 7.23 18.77 7.92
C GLY A 73 5.95 18.53 7.09
N LYS A 74 6.04 17.84 5.94
CA LYS A 74 4.89 17.52 5.07
C LYS A 74 4.67 16.02 4.94
N PHE A 75 3.53 15.67 4.37
CA PHE A 75 3.17 14.31 4.01
C PHE A 75 3.29 14.11 2.50
N GLY A 76 3.88 12.99 2.10
CA GLY A 76 3.82 12.45 0.75
C GLY A 76 2.77 11.34 0.67
N ARG A 77 2.10 11.23 -0.48
CA ARG A 77 1.22 10.11 -0.79
C ARG A 77 1.81 9.29 -1.92
N GLN A 78 2.11 8.04 -1.63
CA GLN A 78 2.53 7.06 -2.61
C GLN A 78 1.42 6.08 -2.95
N LEU A 79 1.47 5.57 -4.17
CA LEU A 79 0.55 4.55 -4.64
C LEU A 79 1.38 3.36 -5.12
N VAL A 80 1.24 2.23 -4.45
CA VAL A 80 1.87 0.97 -4.84
C VAL A 80 0.83 0.11 -5.51
N ARG A 81 1.17 -0.44 -6.67
CA ARG A 81 0.29 -1.25 -7.51
C ARG A 81 0.98 -2.59 -7.77
N PRO A 82 0.89 -3.55 -6.85
CA PRO A 82 1.37 -4.89 -7.14
C PRO A 82 0.43 -5.57 -8.13
N GLU A 83 0.97 -6.50 -8.90
CA GLU A 83 0.20 -7.49 -9.63
C GLU A 83 0.42 -8.81 -8.91
N ILE A 84 -0.64 -9.36 -8.30
CA ILE A 84 -0.56 -10.54 -7.44
C ILE A 84 -1.47 -11.61 -8.02
N THR A 85 -0.90 -12.76 -8.35
CA THR A 85 -1.67 -13.95 -8.69
C THR A 85 -2.00 -14.72 -7.42
N PHE A 86 -3.30 -14.86 -7.15
CA PHE A 86 -3.81 -15.70 -6.06
C PHE A 86 -4.14 -17.08 -6.62
N GLU A 87 -3.44 -18.10 -6.11
CA GLU A 87 -3.72 -19.52 -6.37
C GLU A 87 -4.84 -20.06 -5.46
N ASP A 88 -5.03 -19.43 -4.30
CA ASP A 88 -6.08 -19.76 -3.32
C ASP A 88 -6.62 -18.47 -2.66
N TYR A 89 -7.82 -18.56 -2.10
CA TYR A 89 -8.44 -17.51 -1.30
C TYR A 89 -7.68 -17.33 0.01
N SER A 90 -6.76 -16.37 -0.01
CA SER A 90 -5.76 -16.19 1.03
C SER A 90 -5.57 -14.71 1.37
N THR A 91 -4.73 -14.46 2.38
CA THR A 91 -4.33 -13.11 2.77
C THR A 91 -2.92 -12.85 2.29
N VAL A 92 -2.75 -11.71 1.60
CA VAL A 92 -1.44 -11.16 1.28
C VAL A 92 -1.09 -10.09 2.30
N GLU A 93 0.12 -10.14 2.84
CA GLU A 93 0.68 -9.13 3.71
C GLU A 93 1.56 -8.16 2.91
N ALA A 94 1.18 -6.88 2.87
CA ALA A 94 2.06 -5.82 2.41
C ALA A 94 2.94 -5.36 3.57
N ARG A 95 4.25 -5.62 3.50
CA ARG A 95 5.25 -5.22 4.49
C ARG A 95 5.95 -3.96 3.99
N CYS A 96 5.60 -2.82 4.57
CA CYS A 96 6.05 -1.50 4.17
C CYS A 96 7.15 -0.99 5.09
N ARG A 97 8.24 -0.44 4.54
CA ARG A 97 9.24 0.30 5.32
C ARG A 97 9.82 1.47 4.54
N VAL A 98 10.30 2.47 5.29
CA VAL A 98 11.10 3.56 4.74
C VAL A 98 12.55 3.28 5.08
N ASP A 99 13.41 3.28 4.05
CA ASP A 99 14.80 2.86 4.12
C ASP A 99 14.94 1.50 4.84
N LEU A 100 15.82 1.43 5.85
CA LEU A 100 16.01 0.26 6.71
C LEU A 100 15.28 0.40 8.05
N GLY A 101 14.24 1.24 8.09
CA GLY A 101 13.43 1.50 9.27
C GLY A 101 12.49 0.35 9.64
N PRO A 102 11.63 0.57 10.66
CA PRO A 102 10.66 -0.42 11.10
C PRO A 102 9.65 -0.75 10.01
N THR A 103 9.23 -2.01 9.99
CA THR A 103 8.22 -2.51 9.06
C THR A 103 6.82 -2.30 9.62
N THR A 104 5.92 -1.77 8.80
CA THR A 104 4.48 -1.75 9.02
C THR A 104 3.82 -2.76 8.09
N THR A 105 3.10 -3.75 8.65
CA THR A 105 2.42 -4.78 7.87
C THR A 105 0.93 -4.45 7.71
N VAL A 106 0.42 -4.55 6.48
CA VAL A 106 -0.99 -4.32 6.15
C VAL A 106 -1.54 -5.54 5.42
N PRO A 107 -2.54 -6.25 5.95
CA PRO A 107 -3.13 -7.42 5.29
C PRO A 107 -4.17 -7.00 4.25
N TYR A 108 -4.27 -7.80 3.18
CA TYR A 108 -5.37 -7.78 2.23
C TYR A 108 -5.86 -9.20 1.93
N THR A 109 -7.14 -9.49 2.16
CA THR A 109 -7.71 -10.84 2.00
C THR A 109 -8.54 -10.96 0.72
N LEU A 110 -8.20 -11.93 -0.14
CA LEU A 110 -9.05 -12.31 -1.25
C LEU A 110 -10.15 -13.26 -0.77
N LEU A 111 -11.41 -12.90 -1.02
CA LEU A 111 -12.59 -13.70 -0.69
C LEU A 111 -13.10 -14.42 -1.95
N PRO A 112 -13.85 -15.53 -1.80
CA PRO A 112 -14.56 -16.15 -2.92
C PRO A 112 -15.50 -15.17 -3.65
N PRO A 113 -15.86 -15.44 -4.92
CA PRO A 113 -16.86 -14.67 -5.64
C PRO A 113 -18.17 -14.58 -4.86
N ALA A 114 -18.78 -13.39 -4.87
CA ALA A 114 -20.13 -13.23 -4.33
C ALA A 114 -21.12 -14.04 -5.19
N ALA A 115 -22.09 -14.67 -4.54
CA ALA A 115 -23.14 -15.45 -5.19
C ALA A 115 -24.12 -14.56 -5.98
#